data_AF-A0A8J4T0W4-F1
#
_entry.id   AF-A0A8J4T0W4-F1
#
_cell.length_a   1.000
_cell.length_b   1.000
_cell.length_c   1.000
_cell.angle_alpha   90.00
_cell.angle_beta   90.00
_cell.angle_gamma   90.00
#
_symmetry.space_group_name_H-M   'P 1'
#
loop_
_entity.id
_entity.type
_entity.pdbx_description
1 polymer ?
#
loop_
_entity_poly.entity_id
_entity_poly.type
_entity_poly.pdbx_seq_one_letter_code
_entity_poly.pdbx_strand_id
1 'polypeptide(L)'
;MHDSEQMSKESHVSETSQAAKTVLELDAADAQGLKQGINFRKNKEGKCFIIYKNKELIRACRNQCKHQGGLFNQDMEDMDG
;
A
#
# COMPACT_ATOMS: atom_id res chain seq x y z
N MET A 1 -61.02 8.92 -5.39
CA MET A 1 -60.29 8.19 -4.33
C MET A 1 -59.12 7.51 -5.04
N HIS A 2 -58.21 8.27 -5.64
CA HIS A 2 -56.99 8.86 -5.09
C HIS A 2 -56.08 7.86 -4.35
N ASP A 3 -55.01 7.53 -5.09
CA ASP A 3 -53.64 7.22 -4.69
C ASP A 3 -53.36 5.85 -4.06
N SER A 4 -52.78 4.96 -4.88
CA SER A 4 -52.03 3.79 -4.45
C SER A 4 -50.57 4.18 -4.24
N GLU A 5 -50.13 3.94 -3.02
CA GLU A 5 -48.84 4.28 -2.41
C GLU A 5 -47.65 3.64 -3.17
N GLN A 6 -46.78 4.49 -3.71
CA GLN A 6 -45.52 4.06 -4.31
C GLN A 6 -44.46 3.94 -3.21
N MET A 7 -44.17 2.73 -2.75
CA MET A 7 -43.05 2.44 -1.85
C MET A 7 -41.72 2.61 -2.61
N SER A 8 -41.05 3.74 -2.40
CA SER A 8 -39.65 3.94 -2.78
C SER A 8 -38.74 3.07 -1.90
N LYS A 9 -38.18 2.03 -2.51
CA LYS A 9 -37.08 1.26 -1.93
C LYS A 9 -35.82 2.13 -1.98
N GLU A 10 -35.49 2.79 -0.89
CA GLU A 10 -34.15 3.33 -0.70
C GLU A 10 -33.19 2.16 -0.50
N SER A 11 -32.37 1.88 -1.50
CA SER A 11 -31.25 0.96 -1.38
C SER A 11 -30.28 1.55 -0.36
N HIS A 12 -30.11 0.87 0.77
CA HIS A 12 -29.08 1.16 1.76
C HIS A 12 -27.71 1.01 1.10
N VAL A 13 -27.12 2.11 0.64
CA VAL A 13 -25.72 2.16 0.21
C VAL A 13 -24.91 2.11 1.50
N SER A 14 -24.30 0.96 1.80
CA SER A 14 -23.29 0.90 2.85
C SER A 14 -22.11 1.77 2.40
N GLU A 15 -22.00 2.99 2.93
CA GLU A 15 -20.83 3.82 2.72
C GLU A 15 -19.60 3.07 3.25
N THR A 16 -18.83 2.48 2.34
CA THR A 16 -17.50 1.99 2.68
C THR A 16 -16.62 3.20 2.97
N SER A 17 -16.45 3.51 4.25
CA SER A 17 -15.56 4.58 4.70
C SER A 17 -14.11 4.28 4.31
N GLN A 18 -13.47 5.20 3.60
CA GLN A 18 -12.04 5.12 3.32
C GLN A 18 -11.25 5.72 4.48
N ALA A 19 -10.40 4.90 5.10
CA ALA A 19 -9.50 5.34 6.16
C ALA A 19 -8.04 5.11 5.77
N ALA A 20 -7.17 6.06 6.11
CA ALA A 20 -5.73 5.88 6.00
C ALA A 20 -5.21 5.03 7.18
N LYS A 21 -4.22 4.19 6.93
CA LYS A 21 -3.53 3.41 7.95
C LYS A 21 -2.02 3.48 7.75
N THR A 22 -1.29 3.75 8.83
CA THR A 22 0.18 3.61 8.84
C THR A 22 0.54 2.13 8.79
N VAL A 23 1.31 1.74 7.78
CA VAL A 23 1.72 0.35 7.55
C VAL A 23 3.23 0.12 7.74
N LEU A 24 4.00 1.20 7.85
CA LEU A 24 5.42 1.20 8.15
C LEU A 24 5.76 2.53 8.83
N GLU A 25 6.58 2.46 9.87
CA GLU A 25 7.12 3.60 10.60
C GLU A 25 8.62 3.40 10.74
N LEU A 26 9.40 4.48 10.57
CA LEU A 26 10.82 4.49 10.82
C LEU A 26 11.11 5.55 11.87
N ASP A 27 11.89 5.19 12.89
CA ASP A 27 12.42 6.17 13.81
C ASP A 27 13.56 6.98 13.17
N ALA A 28 14.07 7.97 13.91
CA ALA A 28 15.14 8.84 13.42
C ALA A 28 16.43 8.08 13.09
N ALA A 29 16.78 7.06 13.87
CA ALA A 29 17.99 6.26 13.64
C ALA A 29 17.83 5.39 12.39
N ASP A 30 16.67 4.78 12.21
CA ASP A 30 16.32 3.96 11.05
C ASP A 30 16.28 4.78 9.76
N ALA A 31 15.75 6.01 9.81
CA ALA A 31 15.72 6.92 8.67
C ALA A 31 17.12 7.45 8.30
N GLN A 32 17.94 7.76 9.31
CA GLN A 32 19.33 8.16 9.10
C GLN A 32 20.16 7.02 8.50
N GLY A 33 19.93 5.78 8.96
CA GLY A 33 20.60 4.57 8.47
C GLY A 33 20.24 4.13 7.04
N LEU A 34 19.27 4.77 6.39
CA LEU A 34 18.93 4.47 5.00
C LEU A 34 20.12 4.78 4.07
N LYS A 35 20.48 3.82 3.23
CA LYS A 35 21.47 3.96 2.16
C LYS A 35 20.89 4.82 1.03
N GLN A 36 21.74 5.54 0.32
CA GLN A 36 21.37 6.18 -0.95
C GLN A 36 20.90 5.11 -1.94
N GLY A 37 19.77 5.35 -2.62
CA GLY A 37 19.14 4.36 -3.51
C GLY A 37 18.06 3.54 -2.82
N ILE A 38 18.00 2.25 -3.15
CA ILE A 38 16.92 1.33 -2.76
C ILE A 38 17.22 0.66 -1.41
N ASN A 39 16.25 0.69 -0.50
CA ASN A 39 16.29 -0.01 0.79
C ASN A 39 15.02 -0.86 0.93
N PHE A 40 15.17 -2.08 1.44
CA PHE A 40 14.05 -2.96 1.75
C PHE A 40 13.78 -2.95 3.25
N ARG A 41 12.53 -2.72 3.64
CA ARG A 41 12.10 -2.74 5.05
C ARG A 41 10.87 -3.61 5.23
N LYS A 42 10.90 -4.48 6.24
CA LYS A 42 9.75 -5.28 6.66
C LYS A 42 9.09 -4.63 7.87
N ASN A 43 7.77 -4.60 7.89
CA ASN A 43 7.02 -4.21 9.08
C ASN A 43 6.83 -5.40 10.03
N LYS A 44 6.15 -5.17 11.16
CA LYS A 44 5.89 -6.20 12.17
C LYS A 44 5.01 -7.35 11.66
N GLU A 45 4.16 -7.08 10.67
CA GLU A 45 3.32 -8.06 9.99
C GLU A 45 4.05 -8.82 8.86
N GLY A 46 5.36 -8.61 8.70
CA GLY A 46 6.19 -9.29 7.69
C GLY A 46 6.03 -8.75 6.27
N LYS A 47 5.23 -7.70 6.06
CA LYS A 47 5.06 -7.07 4.74
C LYS A 47 6.30 -6.26 4.39
N CYS A 48 6.77 -6.42 3.17
CA CYS A 48 7.96 -5.74 2.67
C CYS A 48 7.59 -4.44 1.93
N PHE A 49 8.41 -3.43 2.12
CA PHE A 49 8.31 -2.11 1.51
C PHE A 49 9.64 -1.74 0.88
N ILE A 50 9.56 -0.96 -0.20
CA ILE A 50 10.71 -0.38 -0.87
C ILE A 50 10.78 1.09 -0.45
N ILE A 51 11.93 1.50 0.07
CA ILE A 51 12.23 2.88 0.42
C ILE A 51 13.35 3.36 -0.48
N TYR A 52 13.05 4.37 -1.29
CA TYR A 52 14.03 5.05 -2.13
C TYR A 52 14.49 6.34 -1.45
N LYS A 53 15.80 6.46 -1.22
CA LYS A 53 16.43 7.66 -0.67
C LYS A 53 17.31 8.32 -1.74
N ASN A 54 17.09 9.61 -1.96
CA ASN A 54 17.97 10.45 -2.75
C ASN A 54 18.27 11.77 -2.04
N LYS A 55 19.45 11.86 -1.41
CA LYS A 55 19.81 12.97 -0.52
C LYS A 55 18.77 13.10 0.60
N GLU A 56 18.00 14.18 0.61
CA GLU A 56 16.93 14.47 1.58
C GLU A 56 15.56 13.92 1.14
N LEU A 57 15.40 13.52 -0.14
CA LEU A 57 14.15 12.98 -0.65
C LEU A 57 14.01 11.51 -0.25
N ILE A 58 12.91 11.18 0.43
CA ILE A 58 12.53 9.81 0.78
C ILE A 58 11.17 9.50 0.15
N ARG A 59 11.08 8.35 -0.55
CA ARG A 59 9.84 7.82 -1.12
C ARG A 59 9.67 6.38 -0.66
N ALA A 60 8.42 5.95 -0.43
CA ALA A 60 8.12 4.58 -0.05
C ALA A 60 6.98 4.01 -0.89
N CYS A 61 7.07 2.72 -1.20
CA CYS A 61 5.96 1.97 -1.80
C CYS A 61 5.93 0.54 -1.23
N ARG A 62 4.77 -0.13 -1.40
CA ARG A 62 4.68 -1.57 -1.14
C ARG A 62 5.60 -2.30 -2.11
N ASN A 63 6.30 -3.31 -1.61
CA ASN A 63 7.09 -4.21 -2.44
C ASN A 63 6.15 -5.21 -3.14
N GLN A 64 5.31 -4.72 -4.06
CA GLN A 64 4.37 -5.55 -4.81
C GLN A 64 4.54 -5.25 -6.30
N CYS A 65 4.91 -6.27 -7.07
CA CYS A 65 4.97 -6.20 -8.52
C CYS A 65 3.56 -6.03 -9.09
N LYS A 66 3.42 -5.10 -10.03
CA LYS A 66 2.13 -4.82 -10.68
C LYS A 66 1.74 -5.88 -11.72
N HIS A 67 2.68 -6.76 -12.11
CA HIS A 67 2.48 -7.68 -13.22
C HIS A 67 1.82 -8.99 -12.77
N GLN A 68 2.33 -9.60 -11.69
CA GLN A 68 1.80 -10.88 -11.18
C GLN A 68 1.37 -10.81 -9.70
N GLY A 69 1.50 -9.64 -9.06
CA GLY A 69 1.18 -9.48 -7.63
C GLY A 69 2.21 -10.07 -6.67
N GLY A 70 3.32 -10.61 -7.19
CA GLY A 70 4.49 -11.09 -6.44
C GLY A 70 5.31 -9.96 -5.80
N LEU A 71 6.38 -10.30 -5.08
CA LEU A 71 7.29 -9.30 -4.52
C LEU A 71 8.26 -8.84 -5.63
N PHE A 72 8.55 -7.53 -5.71
CA PHE A 72 9.45 -6.97 -6.74
C PHE A 72 10.87 -7.56 -6.69
N ASN A 73 11.30 -8.03 -5.51
CA ASN A 73 12.61 -8.65 -5.31
C ASN A 73 12.64 -10.15 -5.68
N GLN A 74 11.49 -10.83 -5.79
CA GLN A 74 11.42 -12.19 -6.36
C GLN A 74 11.17 -12.11 -7.87
N ASP A 75 10.31 -11.20 -8.32
CA ASP A 75 9.96 -11.06 -9.74
C ASP A 75 11.12 -10.53 -10.63
N MET A 76 12.22 -10.00 -10.07
CA MET A 76 13.40 -9.60 -10.88
C MET A 76 14.40 -10.74 -11.12
N GLU A 77 14.40 -11.81 -10.33
CA GLU A 77 15.39 -12.90 -10.41
C GLU A 77 14.86 -14.16 -11.12
N ASP A 78 13.56 -14.26 -11.40
CA ASP A 78 12.96 -15.34 -12.20
C ASP A 78 12.99 -15.05 -13.73
N MET A 79 13.99 -14.30 -14.20
CA MET A 79 14.19 -13.98 -15.64
C MET A 79 15.23 -14.88 -16.33
N ASP A 80 15.62 -16.00 -15.72
CA ASP A 80 16.30 -17.10 -16.42
C ASP A 80 15.28 -18.22 -16.74
N GLY A 81 14.75 -18.19 -17.97
CA GLY A 81 13.87 -19.20 -18.55
C GLY A 81 13.12 -18.73 -19.80
#